data_AF-A0AAE4VI32-F1
#
_entry.id   AF-A0AAE4VI32-F1
#
_cell.length_a   1.000
_cell.length_b   1.000
_cell.length_c   1.000
_cell.angle_alpha   90.00
_cell.angle_beta   90.00
_cell.angle_gamma   90.00
#
_symmetry.space_group_name_H-M   'P 1'
#
loop_
_entity.id
_entity.type
_entity.pdbx_description
1 polymer ?
#
loop_
_entity_poly.entity_id
_entity_poly.type
_entity_poly.pdbx_seq_one_letter_code
_entity_poly.pdbx_strand_id
1 'polypeptide(L)'
;MRKNSATPTSNLPEPAGAEILYDWHDGDRYFYGESWPLPAGQWTEEARVAIQGRQFENGKIEYEIAVGHFHPDMPMSDDEALRLALTLIEAVRAVQDAKKSDAKAMQTPN
;
A
#
# COMPACT_ATOMS: atom_id res chain seq x y z
N MET A 1 26.07 -28.36 1.78
CA MET A 1 25.33 -27.84 0.61
C MET A 1 23.89 -27.58 1.04
N ARG A 2 23.52 -26.32 1.32
CA ARG A 2 22.11 -25.97 1.48
C ARG A 2 21.55 -25.74 0.09
N LYS A 3 20.47 -26.45 -0.26
CA LYS A 3 19.73 -26.23 -1.50
C LYS A 3 19.15 -24.82 -1.42
N ASN A 4 19.70 -23.88 -2.20
CA ASN A 4 18.99 -22.65 -2.53
C ASN A 4 17.85 -23.07 -3.46
N SER A 5 16.71 -23.41 -2.87
CA SER A 5 15.45 -23.51 -3.58
C SER A 5 15.10 -22.08 -3.98
N ALA A 6 15.51 -21.65 -5.17
CA ALA A 6 14.86 -20.53 -5.81
C ALA A 6 13.41 -20.95 -6.03
N THR A 7 12.52 -20.51 -5.15
CA THR A 7 11.07 -20.61 -5.31
C THR A 7 10.75 -20.01 -6.69
N PRO A 8 9.83 -20.59 -7.48
CA PRO A 8 9.46 -19.99 -8.75
C PRO A 8 9.01 -18.57 -8.46
N THR A 9 9.65 -17.57 -9.08
CA THR A 9 9.05 -16.24 -9.21
C THR A 9 7.70 -16.48 -9.84
N SER A 10 6.61 -16.43 -9.06
CA SER A 10 5.28 -16.57 -9.63
C SER A 10 5.18 -15.51 -10.72
N ASN A 11 4.85 -15.89 -11.96
CA ASN A 11 4.63 -14.97 -13.08
C ASN A 11 3.34 -14.14 -12.89
N LEU A 12 3.09 -13.68 -11.66
CA LEU A 12 1.97 -12.84 -11.31
C LEU A 12 2.31 -11.40 -11.74
N PRO A 13 1.34 -10.68 -12.34
CA PRO A 13 1.51 -9.27 -12.59
C PRO A 13 1.75 -8.52 -11.28
N GLU A 14 2.49 -7.41 -11.38
CA GLU A 14 2.65 -6.50 -10.24
C GLU A 14 1.29 -5.92 -9.84
N PRO A 15 1.01 -5.74 -8.54
CA PRO A 15 -0.22 -5.10 -8.09
C PRO A 15 -0.36 -3.69 -8.68
N ALA A 16 -1.55 -3.35 -9.17
CA ALA A 16 -1.81 -2.02 -9.70
C ALA A 16 -1.50 -0.92 -8.66
N GLY A 17 -0.73 0.09 -9.08
CA GLY A 17 -0.36 1.20 -8.20
C GLY A 17 0.75 0.88 -7.19
N ALA A 18 1.38 -0.29 -7.26
CA ALA A 18 2.63 -0.55 -6.53
C ALA A 18 3.77 0.30 -7.11
N GLU A 19 4.48 1.02 -6.26
CA GLU A 19 5.69 1.79 -6.59
C GLU A 19 6.97 1.07 -6.12
N ILE A 20 6.86 0.34 -5.00
CA ILE A 20 7.93 -0.49 -4.45
C ILE A 20 7.36 -1.87 -4.18
N LEU A 21 8.06 -2.89 -4.67
CA LEU A 21 7.66 -4.28 -4.54
C LEU A 21 8.81 -5.07 -3.92
N TYR A 22 8.54 -5.77 -2.83
CA TYR A 22 9.53 -6.59 -2.14
C TYR A 22 9.60 -8.00 -2.73
N ASP A 23 10.67 -8.70 -2.39
CA ASP A 23 10.83 -10.11 -2.72
C ASP A 23 9.80 -10.99 -2.00
N TRP A 24 9.54 -12.16 -2.58
CA TRP A 24 8.68 -13.18 -1.98
C TRP A 24 9.29 -13.72 -0.68
N HIS A 25 8.45 -13.78 0.36
CA HIS A 25 8.79 -14.34 1.66
C HIS A 25 7.59 -15.10 2.23
N ASP A 26 7.79 -16.37 2.58
CA ASP A 26 6.77 -17.22 3.23
C ASP A 26 5.38 -17.25 2.55
N GLY A 27 5.34 -17.15 1.21
CA GLY A 27 4.12 -17.28 0.40
C GLY A 27 3.38 -15.97 0.10
N ASP A 28 3.90 -14.83 0.57
CA ASP A 28 3.47 -13.50 0.16
C ASP A 28 4.65 -12.59 -0.22
N ARG A 29 4.35 -11.45 -0.83
CA ARG A 29 5.29 -10.33 -0.96
C ARG A 29 4.60 -9.05 -0.59
N TYR A 30 5.36 -8.17 0.04
CA TYR A 30 4.87 -6.86 0.44
C TYR A 30 5.05 -5.82 -0.67
N PHE A 31 4.22 -4.78 -0.69
CA PHE A 31 4.42 -3.63 -1.56
C PHE A 31 4.00 -2.32 -0.90
N TYR A 32 4.61 -1.23 -1.35
CA TYR A 32 4.16 0.13 -1.12
C TYR A 32 3.66 0.72 -2.43
N GLY A 33 2.53 1.41 -2.36
CA GLY A 33 2.00 2.22 -3.45
C GLY A 33 2.14 3.71 -3.17
N GLU A 34 1.27 4.49 -3.79
CA GLU A 34 1.23 5.95 -3.66
C GLU A 34 1.17 6.40 -2.19
N SER A 35 1.84 7.51 -1.91
CA SER A 35 1.85 8.14 -0.58
C SER A 35 1.59 9.64 -0.66
N TRP A 36 0.81 10.13 0.28
CA TRP A 36 0.44 11.54 0.41
C TRP A 36 0.99 12.07 1.73
N PRO A 37 2.04 12.91 1.68
CA PRO A 37 2.49 13.62 2.85
C PRO A 37 1.42 14.60 3.32
N LEU A 38 1.24 14.68 4.63
CA LEU A 38 0.46 15.70 5.30
C LEU A 38 1.42 16.75 5.83
N PRO A 39 1.09 18.06 5.71
CA PRO A 39 1.97 19.12 6.18
C PRO A 39 2.43 18.87 7.62
N ALA A 40 3.73 19.01 7.87
CA ALA A 40 4.28 18.96 9.21
C ALA A 40 3.69 20.12 10.04
N GLY A 41 2.67 19.80 10.84
CA GLY A 41 2.14 20.70 11.85
C GLY A 41 3.09 20.78 13.04
N GLN A 42 2.58 20.49 14.24
CA GLN A 42 3.44 20.33 15.42
C GLN A 42 4.24 19.01 15.44
N TRP A 43 4.06 18.15 14.45
CA TRP A 43 4.68 16.82 14.40
C TRP A 43 6.14 16.90 13.97
N THR A 44 7.01 16.15 14.66
CA THR A 44 8.46 16.10 14.39
C THR A 44 8.80 15.38 13.09
N GLU A 45 7.89 14.53 12.61
CA GLU A 45 7.98 13.82 11.34
C GLU A 45 6.76 14.15 10.49
N GLU A 46 6.94 14.19 9.17
CA GLU A 46 5.84 14.43 8.24
C GLU A 46 4.86 13.27 8.33
N ALA A 47 3.66 13.51 8.87
CA ALA A 47 2.60 12.54 8.87
C ALA A 47 2.25 12.19 7.42
N ARG A 48 1.80 10.97 7.18
CA ARG A 48 1.49 10.51 5.82
C ARG A 48 0.36 9.52 5.81
N VAL A 49 -0.40 9.55 4.73
CA VAL A 49 -1.29 8.46 4.32
C VAL A 49 -0.61 7.74 3.17
N ALA A 50 -0.53 6.41 3.22
CA ALA A 50 0.09 5.63 2.17
C ALA A 50 -0.73 4.38 1.85
N ILE A 51 -0.66 3.93 0.60
CA ILE A 51 -1.13 2.61 0.21
C ILE A 51 0.01 1.62 0.47
N GLN A 52 -0.34 0.51 1.09
CA GLN A 52 0.54 -0.64 1.20
C GLN A 52 -0.27 -1.91 1.01
N GLY A 53 0.39 -3.05 0.90
CA GLY A 53 -0.35 -4.29 0.77
C GLY A 53 0.51 -5.52 0.63
N ARG A 54 -0.19 -6.63 0.41
CA ARG A 54 0.41 -7.94 0.21
C ARG A 54 -0.16 -8.58 -1.05
N GLN A 55 0.73 -9.22 -1.81
CA GLN A 55 0.34 -10.12 -2.87
C GLN A 55 0.73 -11.54 -2.48
N PHE A 56 -0.22 -12.46 -2.58
CA PHE A 56 -0.02 -13.88 -2.25
C PHE A 56 0.28 -14.69 -3.51
N GLU A 57 0.99 -15.81 -3.36
CA GLU A 57 1.37 -16.67 -4.50
C GLU A 57 0.16 -17.23 -5.27
N ASN A 58 -1.01 -17.28 -4.64
CA ASN A 58 -2.28 -17.68 -5.27
C ASN A 58 -2.93 -16.56 -6.09
N GLY A 59 -2.28 -15.40 -6.22
CA GLY A 59 -2.77 -14.24 -6.96
C GLY A 59 -3.68 -13.30 -6.15
N LYS A 60 -4.07 -13.65 -4.93
CA LYS A 60 -4.82 -12.74 -4.05
C LYS A 60 -3.99 -11.49 -3.76
N ILE A 61 -4.61 -10.32 -3.80
CA ILE A 61 -3.98 -9.06 -3.40
C ILE A 61 -4.81 -8.44 -2.28
N GLU A 62 -4.14 -8.06 -1.19
CA GLU A 62 -4.70 -7.33 -0.07
C GLU A 62 -4.11 -5.92 -0.06
N TYR A 63 -4.98 -4.92 -0.14
CA TYR A 63 -4.62 -3.51 -0.04
C TYR A 63 -4.98 -2.97 1.34
N GLU A 64 -4.10 -2.15 1.88
CA GLU A 64 -4.22 -1.47 3.15
C GLU A 64 -3.97 0.03 2.96
N ILE A 65 -4.64 0.84 3.78
CA ILE A 65 -4.34 2.27 3.92
C ILE A 65 -3.64 2.45 5.26
N ALA A 66 -2.39 2.87 5.21
CA ALA A 66 -1.58 3.14 6.39
C ALA A 66 -1.54 4.64 6.68
N VAL A 67 -1.66 4.97 7.97
CA VAL A 67 -1.57 6.33 8.47
C VAL A 67 -0.42 6.36 9.47
N GLY A 68 0.62 7.13 9.18
CA GLY A 68 1.87 7.15 9.94
C GLY A 68 2.12 8.47 10.68
N HIS A 69 2.94 8.38 11.72
CA HIS A 69 3.53 9.50 12.48
C HIS A 69 2.52 10.40 13.23
N PHE A 70 1.46 9.79 13.78
CA PHE A 70 0.57 10.45 14.75
C PHE A 70 0.92 10.03 16.17
N HIS A 71 1.09 11.00 17.07
CA HIS A 71 1.34 10.74 18.49
C HIS A 71 0.26 11.40 19.36
N PRO A 72 -0.30 10.70 20.36
CA PRO A 72 -1.44 11.21 21.14
C PRO A 72 -1.13 12.45 22.00
N ASP A 73 0.14 12.75 22.26
CA ASP A 73 0.57 13.97 22.98
C ASP A 73 0.71 15.20 22.08
N MET A 74 0.59 15.02 20.76
CA MET A 74 0.64 16.08 19.75
C MET A 74 -0.74 16.18 19.10
N PRO A 75 -1.72 16.82 19.78
CA PRO A 75 -3.08 16.89 19.29
C PRO A 75 -3.14 17.63 17.96
N MET A 76 -4.06 17.16 17.13
CA MET A 76 -4.34 17.68 15.81
C MET A 76 -5.34 18.83 15.89
N SER A 77 -5.12 19.89 15.11
CA SER A 77 -6.09 20.96 14.88
C SER A 77 -7.24 20.52 13.96
N ASP A 78 -8.36 21.24 13.98
CA ASP A 78 -9.52 20.94 13.12
C ASP A 78 -9.16 20.95 11.63
N ASP A 79 -8.27 21.85 11.20
CA ASP A 79 -7.81 21.94 9.81
C ASP A 79 -6.95 20.73 9.41
N GLU A 80 -6.09 20.25 10.31
CA GLU A 80 -5.28 19.05 10.09
C GLU A 80 -6.16 17.79 10.06
N ALA A 81 -7.21 17.74 10.89
CA ALA A 81 -8.19 16.66 10.90
C ALA A 81 -8.98 16.61 9.60
N LEU A 82 -9.43 17.77 9.13
CA LEU A 82 -10.13 17.85 7.85
C LEU A 82 -9.23 17.42 6.69
N ARG A 83 -7.96 17.85 6.68
CA ARG A 83 -6.99 17.44 5.66
C ARG A 83 -6.74 15.94 5.68
N LEU A 84 -6.49 15.35 6.85
CA LEU A 84 -6.33 13.89 6.98
C LEU A 84 -7.57 13.17 6.45
N ALA A 85 -8.77 13.61 6.79
CA ALA A 85 -10.00 13.00 6.30
C ALA A 85 -10.12 13.05 4.77
N LEU A 86 -9.78 14.19 4.15
CA LEU A 86 -9.77 14.33 2.69
C LEU A 86 -8.73 13.43 2.03
N THR A 87 -7.51 13.38 2.56
CA THR A 87 -6.44 12.50 2.06
C THR A 87 -6.81 11.02 2.21
N LEU A 88 -7.49 10.63 3.29
CA LEU A 88 -8.02 9.28 3.45
C LEU A 88 -9.06 8.93 2.37
N ILE A 89 -9.93 9.87 2.01
CA ILE A 89 -10.90 9.67 0.92
C ILE A 89 -10.18 9.47 -0.42
N GLU A 90 -9.13 10.24 -0.68
CA GLU A 90 -8.31 10.08 -1.89
C GLU A 90 -7.61 8.72 -1.92
N ALA A 91 -6.99 8.30 -0.82
CA ALA A 91 -6.38 6.98 -0.69
C ALA A 91 -7.38 5.84 -0.91
N VAL A 92 -8.61 5.96 -0.38
CA VAL A 92 -9.68 4.99 -0.63
C VAL A 92 -10.02 4.90 -2.11
N ARG A 93 -10.12 6.03 -2.81
CA ARG A 93 -10.41 6.06 -4.26
C ARG A 93 -9.29 5.38 -5.04
N ALA A 94 -8.04 5.72 -4.75
CA ALA A 94 -6.87 5.09 -5.38
C ALA A 94 -6.85 3.57 -5.16
N VAL A 95 -7.09 3.09 -3.93
CA VAL A 95 -7.22 1.65 -3.64
C VAL A 95 -8.36 0.99 -4.42
N GLN A 96 -9.52 1.65 -4.53
CA GLN A 96 -10.65 1.11 -5.29
C GLN A 96 -10.32 0.99 -6.79
N ASP A 97 -9.59 1.95 -7.35
CA ASP A 97 -9.22 1.93 -8.76
C ASP A 97 -8.11 0.91 -9.05
N ALA A 98 -7.16 0.74 -8.13
CA ALA A 98 -6.17 -0.34 -8.17
C ALA A 98 -6.85 -1.72 -8.15
N LYS A 99 -7.78 -1.94 -7.22
CA LYS A 99 -8.55 -3.20 -7.13
C LYS A 99 -9.32 -3.52 -8.41
N LYS A 100 -9.95 -2.52 -9.05
CA LYS A 100 -10.64 -2.71 -10.34
C LYS A 100 -9.66 -3.09 -11.45
N SER A 101 -8.49 -2.46 -11.46
CA SER A 101 -7.43 -2.71 -12.45
C SER A 101 -6.89 -4.12 -12.35
N ASP A 102 -6.58 -4.58 -11.13
CA ASP A 102 -6.13 -5.96 -10.89
C ASP A 102 -7.20 -6.99 -11.24
N ALA A 103 -8.45 -6.74 -10.84
CA ALA A 103 -9.57 -7.63 -11.18
C ALA A 103 -9.73 -7.80 -12.69
N LYS A 104 -9.46 -6.75 -13.47
CA LYS A 104 -9.46 -6.80 -14.93
C LYS A 104 -8.25 -7.56 -15.47
N ALA A 105 -7.05 -7.31 -14.94
CA ALA A 105 -5.82 -7.98 -15.37
C ALA A 105 -5.87 -9.50 -15.16
N MET A 106 -6.52 -9.96 -14.09
CA MET A 106 -6.71 -11.39 -13.79
C MET A 106 -7.76 -12.08 -14.69
N GLN A 107 -8.58 -11.34 -15.43
CA GLN A 107 -9.63 -11.89 -16.30
C GLN A 107 -9.22 -12.05 -17.77
N THR A 108 -8.11 -11.47 -18.18
CA THR A 108 -7.54 -11.67 -19.53
C THR A 108 -6.62 -12.90 -19.52
N PRO A 109 -7.00 -14.02 -20.17
CA PRO A 109 -6.06 -15.12 -20.39
C PRO A 109 -5.03 -14.70 -21.43
N ASN A 110 -3.77 -15.03 -21.17
CA ASN A 110 -2.70 -15.00 -22.18
C ASN A 110 -3.01 -15.95 -23.34
#